data_AF-A0A9D0CYF0-F1
#
_entry.id   AF-A0A9D0CYF0-F1
#
_cell.length_a   1.000
_cell.length_b   1.000
_cell.length_c   1.000
_cell.angle_alpha   90.00
_cell.angle_beta   90.00
_cell.angle_gamma   90.00
#
_symmetry.space_group_name_H-M   'P 1'
#
loop_
_entity.id
_entity.type
_entity.pdbx_description
1 polymer ?
#
loop_
_entity_poly.entity_id
_entity_poly.type
_entity_poly.pdbx_seq_one_letter_code
_entity_poly.pdbx_strand_id
1 'polypeptide(L)'
;MNVKVWLGAMLLCLATSVTSIGYAADKRALVADLVFELGYGRAIHHFKDYVLRGEDDYRLQARKYFVSAREKVAALRQVKNLTEKEIAALDDLDGVIQSYLGALSTIQSAYRHSRGLVQVLTTTDDRVHIDDASAIDAIAVLRQGHRWHRVEKLVFVLGYGSAIYNFKNYLIRRDEQYRKWADAQFEEALQLVAEIRWRERKNPPKVKALENIKSVLEAYRAALPLMARTLKPSMETSSNIVVNIAVRGADRALKVDDKPAFDGIALLLGR
;
A
#
# COMPACT_ATOMS: atom_id res chain seq x y z
N MET A 1 31.41 -41.02 -54.51
CA MET A 1 30.57 -41.72 -53.51
C MET A 1 31.37 -41.88 -52.23
N ASN A 2 30.75 -41.55 -51.09
CA ASN A 2 31.18 -41.76 -49.69
C ASN A 2 32.40 -40.96 -49.18
N VAL A 3 32.50 -40.53 -47.91
CA VAL A 3 31.60 -40.07 -46.83
C VAL A 3 32.55 -39.89 -45.62
N LYS A 4 32.52 -38.70 -45.00
CA LYS A 4 32.81 -38.39 -43.58
C LYS A 4 34.22 -38.52 -42.95
N VAL A 5 34.41 -37.59 -41.98
CA VAL A 5 35.32 -37.50 -40.81
C VAL A 5 36.82 -37.26 -41.15
N TRP A 6 37.55 -36.24 -40.67
CA TRP A 6 37.59 -35.51 -39.40
C TRP A 6 38.15 -34.09 -39.63
N LEU A 7 37.48 -33.05 -39.12
CA LEU A 7 38.09 -31.72 -38.90
C LEU A 7 37.69 -31.30 -37.48
N GLY A 8 38.49 -31.75 -36.52
CA GLY A 8 38.34 -31.45 -35.11
C GLY A 8 39.21 -30.25 -34.74
N ALA A 9 38.54 -29.24 -34.20
CA ALA A 9 39.04 -28.25 -33.24
C ALA A 9 40.11 -27.25 -33.72
N MET A 10 39.68 -26.21 -34.43
CA MET A 10 40.36 -24.91 -34.31
C MET A 10 39.47 -23.73 -34.73
N LEU A 11 38.34 -23.49 -34.04
CA LEU A 11 37.59 -22.22 -34.12
C LEU A 11 36.41 -22.22 -33.12
N LEU A 12 36.60 -21.63 -31.93
CA LEU A 12 35.62 -20.74 -31.28
C LEU A 12 36.20 -20.19 -29.96
N CYS A 13 37.14 -19.26 -30.05
CA CYS A 13 37.46 -18.37 -28.95
C CYS A 13 36.86 -17.01 -29.30
N LEU A 14 35.54 -16.86 -29.11
CA LEU A 14 34.79 -15.59 -29.13
C LEU A 14 33.31 -15.92 -28.86
N ALA A 15 32.96 -15.99 -27.58
CA ALA A 15 31.58 -15.83 -27.12
C ALA A 15 31.63 -15.00 -25.84
N THR A 16 31.80 -13.69 -26.06
CA THR A 16 31.12 -12.61 -25.35
C THR A 16 30.89 -12.83 -23.86
N SER A 17 31.75 -12.19 -23.07
CA SER A 17 31.35 -11.54 -21.82
C SER A 17 30.06 -10.76 -22.06
N VAL A 18 28.92 -11.35 -21.73
CA VAL A 18 27.69 -10.59 -21.53
C VAL A 18 27.97 -9.73 -20.31
N THR A 19 28.27 -8.48 -20.60
CA THR A 19 28.29 -7.36 -19.69
C THR A 19 27.15 -7.50 -18.68
N SER A 20 27.51 -7.82 -17.42
CA SER A 20 26.62 -7.57 -16.29
C SER A 20 26.55 -6.05 -16.09
N ILE A 21 25.93 -5.34 -17.02
CA ILE A 21 25.39 -4.00 -16.78
C ILE A 21 23.93 -4.21 -16.40
N GLY A 22 23.71 -5.03 -15.37
CA GLY A 22 22.56 -4.79 -14.51
C GLY A 22 22.94 -3.52 -13.76
N TYR A 23 22.35 -2.38 -14.13
CA TYR A 23 22.28 -1.25 -13.20
C TYR A 23 21.86 -1.85 -11.87
N ALA A 24 22.73 -1.81 -10.85
CA ALA A 24 22.29 -2.12 -9.50
C ALA A 24 21.13 -1.18 -9.24
N ALA A 25 19.91 -1.72 -9.22
CA ALA A 25 18.72 -0.92 -9.03
C ALA A 25 18.94 -0.11 -7.74
N ASP A 26 18.81 1.21 -7.83
CA ASP A 26 19.07 2.09 -6.70
C ASP A 26 18.19 1.63 -5.53
N LYS A 27 18.82 1.18 -4.44
CA LYS A 27 18.16 0.70 -3.23
C LYS A 27 17.06 1.67 -2.80
N ARG A 28 17.33 2.98 -2.87
CA ARG A 28 16.36 4.02 -2.54
C ARG A 28 15.11 3.91 -3.43
N ALA A 29 15.29 3.80 -4.74
CA ALA A 29 14.19 3.69 -5.69
C ALA A 29 13.38 2.40 -5.46
N LEU A 30 14.05 1.28 -5.16
CA LEU A 30 13.39 0.03 -4.82
C LEU A 30 12.58 0.12 -3.51
N VAL A 31 13.11 0.78 -2.47
CA VAL A 31 12.35 1.02 -1.22
C VAL A 31 11.16 1.95 -1.49
N ALA A 32 11.33 3.00 -2.29
CA ALA A 32 10.23 3.89 -2.66
C ALA A 32 9.13 3.15 -3.45
N ASP A 33 9.51 2.27 -4.38
CA ASP A 33 8.59 1.37 -5.09
C ASP A 33 7.85 0.46 -4.13
N LEU A 34 8.57 -0.21 -3.23
CA LEU A 34 7.98 -1.13 -2.25
C LEU A 34 6.93 -0.41 -1.38
N VAL A 35 7.28 0.76 -0.83
CA VAL A 35 6.36 1.56 -0.01
C VAL A 35 5.15 2.02 -0.82
N PHE A 36 5.36 2.39 -2.10
CA PHE A 36 4.26 2.75 -2.97
C PHE A 36 3.32 1.56 -3.21
N GLU A 37 3.85 0.38 -3.56
CA GLU A 37 3.07 -0.85 -3.80
C GLU A 37 2.23 -1.28 -2.59
N LEU A 38 2.74 -1.08 -1.37
CA LEU A 38 2.01 -1.40 -0.14
C LEU A 38 0.93 -0.36 0.21
N GLY A 39 1.10 0.89 -0.22
CA GLY A 39 0.39 2.05 0.31
C GLY A 39 -0.86 2.49 -0.46
N TYR A 40 -1.00 3.82 -0.57
CA TYR A 40 -2.21 4.50 -1.06
C TYR A 40 -2.59 4.07 -2.48
N GLY A 41 -3.84 3.64 -2.64
CA GLY A 41 -4.42 3.19 -3.91
C GLY A 41 -3.90 1.84 -4.38
N ARG A 42 -3.19 1.09 -3.52
CA ARG A 42 -2.58 -0.22 -3.86
C ARG A 42 -2.90 -1.28 -2.81
N ALA A 43 -1.92 -2.10 -2.40
CA ALA A 43 -2.17 -3.38 -1.73
C ALA A 43 -3.08 -3.24 -0.50
N ILE A 44 -2.71 -2.40 0.47
CA ILE A 44 -3.51 -2.22 1.69
C ILE A 44 -4.84 -1.53 1.44
N HIS A 45 -4.86 -0.53 0.54
CA HIS A 45 -6.10 0.14 0.20
C HIS A 45 -7.12 -0.90 -0.30
N HIS A 46 -6.75 -1.66 -1.32
CA HIS A 46 -7.63 -2.68 -1.88
C HIS A 46 -7.93 -3.82 -0.90
N PHE A 47 -7.00 -4.21 -0.04
CA PHE A 47 -7.26 -5.19 1.01
C PHE A 47 -8.38 -4.72 1.95
N LYS A 48 -8.29 -3.48 2.45
CA LYS A 48 -9.30 -2.92 3.37
C LYS A 48 -10.65 -2.72 2.66
N ASP A 49 -10.64 -2.30 1.40
CA ASP A 49 -11.86 -2.23 0.60
C ASP A 49 -12.49 -3.61 0.37
N TYR A 50 -11.67 -4.64 0.19
CA TYR A 50 -12.15 -6.02 0.10
C TYR A 50 -12.79 -6.49 1.41
N VAL A 51 -12.17 -6.20 2.56
CA VAL A 51 -12.74 -6.49 3.89
C VAL A 51 -14.09 -5.80 4.09
N LEU A 52 -14.23 -4.55 3.65
CA LEU A 52 -15.44 -3.75 3.82
C LEU A 52 -16.57 -4.14 2.86
N ARG A 53 -16.23 -4.49 1.62
CA ARG A 53 -17.20 -4.57 0.50
C ARG A 53 -17.37 -5.97 -0.07
N GLY A 54 -16.37 -6.85 0.07
CA GLY A 54 -16.40 -8.23 -0.40
C GLY A 54 -16.39 -8.41 -1.91
N GLU A 55 -16.16 -7.33 -2.67
CA GLU A 55 -16.10 -7.37 -4.14
C GLU A 55 -14.77 -7.98 -4.61
N ASP A 56 -14.85 -8.96 -5.50
CA ASP A 56 -13.68 -9.77 -5.88
C ASP A 56 -12.59 -8.95 -6.60
N ASP A 57 -12.96 -7.87 -7.27
CA ASP A 57 -12.02 -6.95 -7.91
C ASP A 57 -11.02 -6.37 -6.90
N TYR A 58 -11.48 -5.99 -5.71
CA TYR A 58 -10.59 -5.52 -4.64
C TYR A 58 -9.62 -6.60 -4.17
N ARG A 59 -10.08 -7.86 -4.06
CA ARG A 59 -9.21 -9.00 -3.71
C ARG A 59 -8.12 -9.22 -4.77
N LEU A 60 -8.50 -9.17 -6.04
CA LEU A 60 -7.57 -9.38 -7.16
C LEU A 60 -6.53 -8.26 -7.24
N GLN A 61 -6.94 -7.00 -7.10
CA GLN A 61 -6.00 -5.87 -7.06
C GLN A 61 -5.07 -5.93 -5.84
N ALA A 62 -5.61 -6.21 -4.65
CA ALA A 62 -4.80 -6.38 -3.45
C ALA A 62 -3.72 -7.46 -3.64
N ARG A 63 -4.13 -8.65 -4.14
CA ARG A 63 -3.20 -9.75 -4.45
C ARG A 63 -2.12 -9.31 -5.43
N LYS A 64 -2.49 -8.67 -6.53
CA LYS A 64 -1.56 -8.18 -7.55
C LYS A 64 -0.48 -7.28 -6.94
N TYR A 65 -0.88 -6.30 -6.14
CA TYR A 65 0.06 -5.36 -5.54
C TYR A 65 0.91 -5.98 -4.42
N PHE A 66 0.36 -6.91 -3.63
CA PHE A 66 1.19 -7.67 -2.69
C PHE A 66 2.24 -8.53 -3.40
N VAL A 67 1.88 -9.20 -4.49
CA VAL A 67 2.86 -9.96 -5.29
C VAL A 67 3.93 -9.02 -5.84
N SER A 68 3.55 -7.87 -6.39
CA SER A 68 4.52 -6.87 -6.85
C SER A 68 5.41 -6.34 -5.73
N ALA A 69 4.88 -6.10 -4.53
CA ALA A 69 5.68 -5.72 -3.36
C ALA A 69 6.71 -6.81 -3.00
N ARG A 70 6.34 -8.11 -3.04
CA ARG A 70 7.29 -9.21 -2.82
C ARG A 70 8.39 -9.26 -3.88
N GLU A 71 8.08 -8.94 -5.13
CA GLU A 71 9.11 -8.82 -6.18
C GLU A 71 10.10 -7.71 -5.86
N LYS A 72 9.65 -6.57 -5.29
CA LYS A 72 10.54 -5.49 -4.83
C LYS A 72 11.39 -5.92 -3.63
N VAL A 73 10.83 -6.69 -2.69
CA VAL A 73 11.61 -7.31 -1.60
C VAL A 73 12.69 -8.24 -2.16
N ALA A 74 12.35 -9.10 -3.13
CA ALA A 74 13.31 -9.99 -3.77
C ALA A 74 14.41 -9.23 -4.51
N ALA A 75 14.07 -8.13 -5.21
CA ALA A 75 15.04 -7.26 -5.86
C ALA A 75 15.94 -6.54 -4.84
N LEU A 76 15.40 -6.06 -3.72
CA LEU A 76 16.18 -5.45 -2.64
C LEU A 76 17.20 -6.42 -2.06
N ARG A 77 16.86 -7.70 -1.91
CA ARG A 77 17.81 -8.74 -1.45
C ARG A 77 19.00 -8.95 -2.39
N GLN A 78 18.94 -8.49 -3.63
CA GLN A 78 20.07 -8.54 -4.58
C GLN A 78 20.99 -7.30 -4.51
N VAL A 79 20.62 -6.28 -3.73
CA VAL A 79 21.44 -5.09 -3.53
C VAL A 79 22.70 -5.48 -2.74
N LYS A 80 23.87 -5.03 -3.19
CA LYS A 80 25.13 -5.24 -2.47
C LYS A 80 25.16 -4.43 -1.17
N ASN A 81 25.83 -4.97 -0.15
CA ASN A 81 26.09 -4.30 1.13
C ASN A 81 24.83 -3.94 1.94
N LEU A 82 23.81 -4.79 1.92
CA LEU A 82 22.74 -4.70 2.92
C LEU A 82 23.31 -4.93 4.32
N THR A 83 22.85 -4.15 5.28
CA THR A 83 23.18 -4.42 6.70
C THR A 83 22.33 -5.58 7.22
N GLU A 84 22.76 -6.22 8.32
CA GLU A 84 21.97 -7.28 8.98
C GLU A 84 20.57 -6.78 9.38
N LYS A 85 20.46 -5.53 9.83
CA LYS A 85 19.17 -4.90 10.16
C LYS A 85 18.26 -4.78 8.94
N GLU A 86 18.82 -4.47 7.77
CA GLU A 86 18.04 -4.35 6.53
C GLU A 86 17.61 -5.71 6.01
N ILE A 87 18.44 -6.74 6.16
CA ILE A 87 18.06 -8.12 5.83
C ILE A 87 16.90 -8.56 6.71
N ALA A 88 17.01 -8.38 8.03
CA ALA A 88 15.92 -8.69 8.97
C ALA A 88 14.63 -7.90 8.63
N ALA A 89 14.74 -6.62 8.31
CA ALA A 89 13.60 -5.80 7.90
C ALA A 89 12.93 -6.33 6.61
N LEU A 90 13.70 -6.85 5.63
CA LEU A 90 13.14 -7.47 4.44
C LEU A 90 12.42 -8.78 4.76
N ASP A 91 12.90 -9.55 5.73
CA ASP A 91 12.26 -10.78 6.20
C ASP A 91 10.94 -10.49 6.93
N ASP A 92 10.92 -9.49 7.81
CA ASP A 92 9.72 -9.02 8.51
C ASP A 92 8.65 -8.56 7.51
N LEU A 93 9.05 -7.78 6.50
CA LEU A 93 8.14 -7.33 5.43
C LEU A 93 7.60 -8.49 4.61
N ASP A 94 8.44 -9.46 4.22
CA ASP A 94 7.97 -10.63 3.47
C ASP A 94 6.96 -11.44 4.29
N GLY A 95 7.20 -11.61 5.60
CA GLY A 95 6.30 -12.30 6.52
C GLY A 95 4.94 -11.61 6.66
N VAL A 96 4.92 -10.28 6.79
CA VAL A 96 3.66 -9.51 6.85
C VAL A 96 2.92 -9.56 5.51
N ILE A 97 3.60 -9.41 4.37
CA ILE A 97 2.96 -9.52 3.05
C ILE A 97 2.34 -10.91 2.86
N GLN A 98 3.01 -11.97 3.31
CA GLN A 98 2.47 -13.32 3.26
C GLN A 98 1.23 -13.49 4.14
N SER A 99 1.22 -12.87 5.32
CA SER A 99 0.05 -12.84 6.19
C SER A 99 -1.15 -12.19 5.50
N TYR A 100 -0.94 -11.08 4.78
CA TYR A 100 -1.98 -10.45 3.96
C TYR A 100 -2.49 -11.34 2.82
N LEU A 101 -1.60 -12.02 2.09
CA LEU A 101 -1.99 -12.95 1.03
C LEU A 101 -2.79 -14.14 1.57
N GLY A 102 -2.42 -14.64 2.75
CA GLY A 102 -3.19 -15.65 3.50
C GLY A 102 -4.58 -15.13 3.88
N ALA A 103 -4.65 -13.94 4.47
CA ALA A 103 -5.89 -13.29 4.87
C ALA A 103 -6.86 -13.08 3.69
N LEU A 104 -6.38 -12.68 2.50
CA LEU A 104 -7.23 -12.59 1.30
C LEU A 104 -7.95 -13.91 1.00
N SER A 105 -7.30 -15.05 1.25
CA SER A 105 -7.85 -16.38 1.00
C SER A 105 -8.85 -16.79 2.09
N THR A 106 -8.58 -16.43 3.35
CA THR A 106 -9.50 -16.58 4.48
C THR A 106 -10.77 -15.76 4.28
N ILE A 107 -10.65 -14.48 3.91
CA ILE A 107 -11.78 -13.59 3.63
C ILE A 107 -12.62 -14.13 2.48
N GLN A 108 -11.98 -14.58 1.39
CA GLN A 108 -12.68 -15.18 0.26
C GLN A 108 -13.48 -16.41 0.67
N SER A 109 -12.88 -17.28 1.49
CA SER A 109 -13.58 -18.46 2.03
C SER A 109 -14.74 -18.05 2.92
N ALA A 110 -14.57 -17.03 3.77
CA ALA A 110 -15.64 -16.51 4.61
C ALA A 110 -16.81 -15.96 3.77
N TYR A 111 -16.55 -15.22 2.68
CA TYR A 111 -17.60 -14.75 1.78
C TYR A 111 -18.32 -15.89 1.04
N ARG A 112 -17.62 -16.96 0.67
CA ARG A 112 -18.24 -18.12 0.00
C ARG A 112 -19.12 -18.97 0.92
N HIS A 113 -18.75 -19.09 2.20
CA HIS A 113 -19.44 -19.96 3.16
C HIS A 113 -20.44 -19.22 4.06
N SER A 114 -20.41 -17.88 4.10
CA SER A 114 -21.37 -17.08 4.87
C SER A 114 -22.56 -16.64 4.03
N ARG A 115 -23.73 -16.47 4.66
CA ARG A 115 -24.94 -15.90 4.02
C ARG A 115 -24.88 -14.38 3.82
N GLY A 116 -23.69 -13.77 3.88
CA GLY A 116 -23.50 -12.35 3.55
C GLY A 116 -22.46 -11.60 4.37
N LEU A 117 -22.18 -10.39 3.90
CA LEU A 117 -21.17 -9.43 4.38
C LEU A 117 -21.11 -9.18 5.90
N VAL A 118 -22.24 -9.31 6.60
CA VAL A 118 -22.34 -9.06 8.06
C VAL A 118 -21.56 -10.09 8.87
N GLN A 119 -21.33 -11.30 8.35
CA GLN A 119 -20.60 -12.33 9.09
C GLN A 119 -19.07 -12.17 8.95
N VAL A 120 -18.61 -11.58 7.85
CA VAL A 120 -17.19 -11.33 7.60
C VAL A 120 -16.64 -10.28 8.57
N LEU A 121 -17.28 -9.13 8.72
CA LEU A 121 -16.77 -8.10 9.62
C LEU A 121 -16.82 -8.49 11.12
N THR A 122 -17.64 -9.49 11.51
CA THR A 122 -17.75 -9.92 12.92
C THR A 122 -16.94 -11.15 13.31
N THR A 123 -16.72 -12.07 12.37
CA THR A 123 -15.98 -13.31 12.65
C THR A 123 -14.62 -13.35 11.99
N THR A 124 -14.39 -12.45 11.02
CA THR A 124 -13.16 -12.44 10.23
C THR A 124 -12.20 -11.35 10.69
N ASP A 125 -12.63 -10.20 11.26
CA ASP A 125 -11.68 -9.15 11.68
C ASP A 125 -10.64 -9.68 12.68
N ASP A 126 -11.05 -10.38 13.74
CA ASP A 126 -10.10 -11.04 14.68
C ASP A 126 -9.23 -12.11 13.99
N ARG A 127 -9.73 -12.74 12.93
CA ARG A 127 -9.02 -13.82 12.19
C ARG A 127 -8.10 -13.30 11.09
N VAL A 128 -8.28 -12.06 10.65
CA VAL A 128 -7.53 -11.42 9.55
C VAL A 128 -6.88 -10.12 9.97
N HIS A 129 -6.94 -9.82 11.27
CA HIS A 129 -6.10 -8.83 11.89
C HIS A 129 -4.66 -9.23 11.67
N ILE A 130 -3.92 -8.33 11.04
CA ILE A 130 -2.49 -8.46 10.83
C ILE A 130 -1.88 -7.35 11.66
N ASP A 131 -0.94 -7.73 12.52
CA ASP A 131 -0.12 -6.77 13.24
C ASP A 131 0.90 -6.20 12.26
N ASP A 132 0.73 -4.92 11.93
CA ASP A 132 1.56 -4.21 10.97
C ASP A 132 2.82 -3.60 11.62
N ALA A 133 2.98 -3.72 12.95
CA ALA A 133 4.08 -3.07 13.67
C ALA A 133 5.46 -3.45 13.11
N SER A 134 5.71 -4.75 12.89
CA SER A 134 7.00 -5.21 12.34
C SER A 134 7.25 -4.69 10.93
N ALA A 135 6.23 -4.61 10.07
CA ALA A 135 6.37 -4.04 8.74
C ALA A 135 6.57 -2.52 8.75
N ILE A 136 5.92 -1.80 9.67
CA ILE A 136 6.13 -0.34 9.85
C ILE A 136 7.57 -0.09 10.29
N ASP A 137 8.06 -0.84 11.27
CA ASP A 137 9.44 -0.74 11.77
C ASP A 137 10.45 -1.12 10.69
N ALA A 138 10.19 -2.19 9.94
CA ALA A 138 11.01 -2.60 8.81
C ALA A 138 11.09 -1.52 7.72
N ILE A 139 9.96 -0.89 7.36
CA ILE A 139 9.96 0.26 6.44
C ILE A 139 10.79 1.40 7.04
N ALA A 140 10.69 1.67 8.34
CA ALA A 140 11.51 2.70 8.97
C ALA A 140 13.01 2.38 8.85
N VAL A 141 13.43 1.13 9.11
CA VAL A 141 14.82 0.66 8.96
C VAL A 141 15.31 0.83 7.52
N LEU A 142 14.57 0.34 6.53
CA LEU A 142 14.93 0.44 5.11
C LEU A 142 15.05 1.88 4.61
N ARG A 143 14.45 2.83 5.33
CA ARG A 143 14.45 4.26 5.02
C ARG A 143 15.59 5.01 5.70
N GLN A 144 16.26 4.44 6.70
CA GLN A 144 17.34 5.12 7.42
C GLN A 144 18.47 5.51 6.47
N GLY A 145 19.08 6.67 6.72
CA GLY A 145 20.16 7.19 5.89
C GLY A 145 19.73 7.76 4.52
N HIS A 146 18.44 7.75 4.20
CA HIS A 146 17.94 8.25 2.91
C HIS A 146 17.14 9.55 3.06
N ARG A 147 17.48 10.54 2.22
CA ARG A 147 16.71 11.78 2.11
C ARG A 147 15.60 11.62 1.06
N TRP A 148 14.41 11.29 1.52
CA TRP A 148 13.23 11.09 0.67
C TRP A 148 12.86 12.38 -0.08
N HIS A 149 12.49 12.23 -1.35
CA HIS A 149 11.91 13.32 -2.12
C HIS A 149 10.53 13.65 -1.53
N ARG A 150 10.09 14.91 -1.64
CA ARG A 150 8.82 15.34 -1.00
C ARG A 150 7.63 14.54 -1.47
N VAL A 151 7.60 14.19 -2.76
CA VAL A 151 6.53 13.35 -3.33
C VAL A 151 6.56 11.93 -2.74
N GLU A 152 7.75 11.32 -2.56
CA GLU A 152 7.86 10.01 -1.91
C GLU A 152 7.44 10.09 -0.43
N LYS A 153 7.78 11.18 0.26
CA LYS A 153 7.31 11.42 1.64
C LYS A 153 5.79 11.56 1.68
N LEU A 154 5.18 12.30 0.75
CA LEU A 154 3.72 12.41 0.63
C LEU A 154 3.08 11.03 0.44
N VAL A 155 3.60 10.21 -0.46
CA VAL A 155 3.12 8.83 -0.68
C VAL A 155 3.19 7.99 0.59
N PHE A 156 4.29 8.08 1.33
CA PHE A 156 4.45 7.39 2.60
C PHE A 156 3.39 7.82 3.62
N VAL A 157 3.23 9.14 3.83
CA VAL A 157 2.27 9.71 4.81
C VAL A 157 0.81 9.36 4.45
N LEU A 158 0.51 9.14 3.17
CA LEU A 158 -0.82 8.70 2.74
C LEU A 158 -1.03 7.19 2.87
N GLY A 159 0.05 6.40 2.80
CA GLY A 159 0.01 4.96 2.57
C GLY A 159 0.06 4.09 3.82
N TYR A 160 0.86 3.02 3.74
CA TYR A 160 0.99 1.96 4.73
C TYR A 160 1.37 2.51 6.11
N GLY A 161 0.64 2.12 7.16
CA GLY A 161 0.85 2.60 8.52
C GLY A 161 0.49 4.07 8.77
N SER A 162 -0.04 4.78 7.76
CA SER A 162 -0.29 6.23 7.83
C SER A 162 -1.76 6.60 7.53
N ALA A 163 -2.02 7.74 6.87
CA ALA A 163 -3.32 8.40 6.93
C ALA A 163 -4.50 7.50 6.52
N ILE A 164 -4.38 6.80 5.39
CA ILE A 164 -5.46 5.97 4.84
C ILE A 164 -5.58 4.65 5.59
N TYR A 165 -4.46 4.09 6.02
CA TYR A 165 -4.42 2.94 6.91
C TYR A 165 -5.20 3.22 8.21
N ASN A 166 -4.90 4.35 8.86
CA ASN A 166 -5.57 4.77 10.09
C ASN A 166 -7.03 5.14 9.85
N PHE A 167 -7.36 5.81 8.74
CA PHE A 167 -8.74 6.12 8.38
C PHE A 167 -9.60 4.84 8.25
N LYS A 168 -9.12 3.83 7.52
CA LYS A 168 -9.85 2.56 7.32
C LYS A 168 -9.90 1.75 8.61
N ASN A 169 -8.85 1.76 9.43
CA ASN A 169 -8.88 1.11 10.74
C ASN A 169 -9.82 1.81 11.71
N TYR A 170 -9.96 3.14 11.66
CA TYR A 170 -10.98 3.83 12.44
C TYR A 170 -12.39 3.37 12.03
N LEU A 171 -12.65 3.27 10.72
CA LEU A 171 -13.93 2.80 10.21
C LEU A 171 -14.26 1.37 10.66
N ILE A 172 -13.28 0.46 10.65
CA ILE A 172 -13.47 -0.95 11.03
C ILE A 172 -13.52 -1.11 12.56
N ARG A 173 -12.50 -0.60 13.25
CA ARG A 173 -12.24 -0.87 14.67
C ARG A 173 -12.92 0.12 15.60
N ARG A 174 -13.30 1.30 15.08
CA ARG A 174 -13.97 2.39 15.82
C ARG A 174 -13.13 2.91 16.99
N ASP A 175 -11.84 2.63 17.02
CA ASP A 175 -10.95 3.19 18.03
C ASP A 175 -10.57 4.61 17.64
N GLU A 176 -10.94 5.53 18.53
CA GLU A 176 -10.74 6.98 18.43
C GLU A 176 -9.27 7.37 18.21
N GLN A 177 -8.32 6.54 18.65
CA GLN A 177 -6.91 6.74 18.40
C GLN A 177 -6.58 6.74 16.90
N TYR A 178 -7.18 5.83 16.12
CA TYR A 178 -7.02 5.80 14.66
C TYR A 178 -7.58 7.07 14.00
N ARG A 179 -8.69 7.62 14.51
CA ARG A 179 -9.26 8.88 14.00
C ARG A 179 -8.27 10.03 14.18
N LYS A 180 -7.70 10.15 15.37
CA LYS A 180 -6.72 11.21 15.71
C LYS A 180 -5.44 11.08 14.87
N TRP A 181 -4.92 9.87 14.72
CA TRP A 181 -3.75 9.62 13.87
C TRP A 181 -4.02 9.94 12.40
N ALA A 182 -5.17 9.51 11.87
CA ALA A 182 -5.56 9.82 10.51
C ALA A 182 -5.64 11.34 10.28
N ASP A 183 -6.32 12.10 11.17
CA ASP A 183 -6.43 13.55 11.04
C ASP A 183 -5.06 14.25 11.04
N ALA A 184 -4.18 13.87 11.99
CA ALA A 184 -2.83 14.42 12.07
C ALA A 184 -2.00 14.13 10.81
N GLN A 185 -2.13 12.93 10.24
CA GLN A 185 -1.40 12.54 9.03
C GLN A 185 -1.97 13.17 7.77
N PHE A 186 -3.28 13.39 7.68
CA PHE A 186 -3.85 14.19 6.59
C PHE A 186 -3.43 15.65 6.67
N GLU A 187 -3.32 16.23 7.87
CA GLU A 187 -2.75 17.56 8.08
C GLU A 187 -1.30 17.63 7.58
N GLU A 188 -0.46 16.66 7.95
CA GLU A 188 0.92 16.59 7.44
C GLU A 188 0.95 16.46 5.91
N ALA A 189 0.10 15.62 5.33
CA ALA A 189 0.02 15.45 3.88
C ALA A 189 -0.40 16.75 3.17
N LEU A 190 -1.34 17.50 3.72
CA LEU A 190 -1.77 18.80 3.18
C LEU A 190 -0.62 19.83 3.20
N GLN A 191 0.19 19.84 4.28
CA GLN A 191 1.38 20.68 4.36
C GLN A 191 2.40 20.30 3.28
N LEU A 192 2.67 19.00 3.08
CA LEU A 192 3.55 18.53 2.02
C LEU A 192 3.03 18.92 0.61
N VAL A 193 1.72 18.81 0.37
CA VAL A 193 1.10 19.24 -0.90
C VAL A 193 1.34 20.74 -1.14
N ALA A 194 1.16 21.58 -0.12
CA ALA A 194 1.40 23.01 -0.22
C ALA A 194 2.88 23.33 -0.54
N GLU A 195 3.81 22.66 0.13
CA GLU A 195 5.26 22.80 -0.14
C GLU A 195 5.64 22.38 -1.56
N ILE A 196 5.13 21.24 -2.03
CA ILE A 196 5.40 20.74 -3.38
C ILE A 196 4.82 21.71 -4.40
N ARG A 197 3.59 22.20 -4.18
CA ARG A 197 2.90 23.14 -5.08
C ARG A 197 3.67 24.44 -5.24
N TRP A 198 4.21 24.99 -4.16
CA TRP A 198 5.04 26.19 -4.22
C TRP A 198 6.28 26.02 -5.13
N ARG A 199 6.91 24.83 -5.07
CA ARG A 199 8.09 24.51 -5.88
C ARG A 199 7.73 24.27 -7.33
N GLU A 200 6.63 23.58 -7.57
CA GLU A 200 6.13 23.24 -8.90
C GLU A 200 5.26 24.34 -9.51
N ARG A 201 5.21 25.55 -8.93
CA ARG A 201 4.31 26.66 -9.34
C ARG A 201 4.42 27.07 -10.81
N LYS A 202 5.53 26.73 -11.48
CA LYS A 202 5.76 27.00 -12.91
C LYS A 202 5.39 25.82 -13.83
N ASN A 203 4.85 24.73 -13.29
CA ASN A 203 4.44 23.53 -14.01
C ASN A 203 2.92 23.32 -13.84
N PRO A 204 2.09 23.87 -14.74
CA PRO A 204 0.63 23.84 -14.59
C PRO A 204 0.03 22.42 -14.45
N PRO A 205 0.47 21.39 -15.21
CA PRO A 205 0.02 20.03 -15.00
C PRO A 205 0.26 19.51 -13.57
N LYS A 206 1.46 19.74 -13.02
CA LYS A 206 1.77 19.33 -11.63
C LYS A 206 0.99 20.14 -10.59
N VAL A 207 0.77 21.44 -10.82
CA VAL A 207 -0.08 22.26 -9.94
C VAL A 207 -1.50 21.71 -9.91
N LYS A 208 -2.07 21.38 -11.08
CA LYS A 208 -3.41 20.78 -11.16
C LYS A 208 -3.48 19.42 -10.46
N ALA A 209 -2.46 18.58 -10.64
CA ALA A 209 -2.34 17.32 -9.91
C ALA A 209 -2.35 17.51 -8.39
N LEU A 210 -1.62 18.50 -7.88
CA LEU A 210 -1.56 18.82 -6.45
C LEU A 210 -2.88 19.38 -5.90
N GLU A 211 -3.64 20.13 -6.72
CA GLU A 211 -4.99 20.59 -6.37
C GLU A 211 -5.98 19.42 -6.31
N ASN A 212 -5.87 18.47 -7.23
CA ASN A 212 -6.68 17.24 -7.18
C ASN A 212 -6.35 16.41 -5.92
N ILE A 213 -5.07 16.23 -5.59
CA ILE A 213 -4.64 15.56 -4.36
C ILE A 213 -5.23 16.29 -3.15
N LYS A 214 -5.05 17.62 -3.05
CA LYS A 214 -5.57 18.44 -1.95
C LYS A 214 -7.07 18.21 -1.73
N SER A 215 -7.86 18.26 -2.80
CA SER A 215 -9.32 18.06 -2.74
C SER A 215 -9.71 16.72 -2.14
N VAL A 216 -9.03 15.64 -2.55
CA VAL A 216 -9.26 14.29 -2.01
C VAL A 216 -8.89 14.21 -0.53
N LEU A 217 -7.76 14.79 -0.12
CA LEU A 217 -7.35 14.83 1.29
C LEU A 217 -8.35 15.61 2.16
N GLU A 218 -8.86 16.73 1.66
CA GLU A 218 -9.88 17.53 2.34
C GLU A 218 -11.20 16.74 2.48
N ALA A 219 -11.58 15.97 1.46
CA ALA A 219 -12.75 15.08 1.53
C ALA A 219 -12.58 14.00 2.61
N TYR A 220 -11.42 13.34 2.68
CA TYR A 220 -11.12 12.37 3.73
C TYR A 220 -11.18 12.98 5.13
N ARG A 221 -10.57 14.15 5.34
CA ARG A 221 -10.63 14.84 6.63
C ARG A 221 -12.04 15.24 7.02
N ALA A 222 -12.84 15.73 6.07
CA ALA A 222 -14.24 16.08 6.31
C ALA A 222 -15.09 14.83 6.66
N ALA A 223 -14.72 13.65 6.17
CA ALA A 223 -15.38 12.39 6.49
C ALA A 223 -15.11 11.92 7.94
N LEU A 224 -13.97 12.24 8.56
CA LEU A 224 -13.64 11.82 9.93
C LEU A 224 -14.70 12.21 10.99
N PRO A 225 -15.14 13.48 11.11
CA PRO A 225 -16.19 13.84 12.06
C PRO A 225 -17.57 13.30 11.67
N LEU A 226 -17.83 13.07 10.37
CA LEU A 226 -19.06 12.43 9.91
C LEU A 226 -19.12 10.96 10.35
N MET A 227 -18.03 10.21 10.14
CA MET A 227 -17.88 8.83 10.62
C MET A 227 -18.06 8.75 12.13
N ALA A 228 -17.45 9.66 12.90
CA ALA A 228 -17.62 9.67 14.36
C ALA A 228 -19.09 9.79 14.78
N ARG A 229 -19.86 10.65 14.11
CA ARG A 229 -21.31 10.79 14.35
C ARG A 229 -22.09 9.54 13.93
N THR A 230 -21.78 8.97 12.76
CA THR A 230 -22.47 7.79 12.23
C THR A 230 -22.18 6.53 13.05
N LEU A 231 -20.96 6.38 13.56
CA LEU A 231 -20.52 5.19 14.28
C LEU A 231 -20.87 5.25 15.77
N LYS A 232 -21.09 6.44 16.36
CA LYS A 232 -21.40 6.61 17.79
C LYS A 232 -22.52 5.71 18.32
N PRO A 233 -23.72 5.62 17.68
CA PRO A 233 -24.78 4.72 18.17
C PRO A 233 -24.36 3.25 18.19
N SER A 234 -23.42 2.85 17.33
CA SER A 234 -22.91 1.49 17.27
C SER A 234 -21.80 1.20 18.29
N MET A 235 -21.17 2.24 18.86
CA MET A 235 -20.17 2.08 19.92
C MET A 235 -20.81 1.79 21.28
N GLU A 236 -22.08 2.17 21.43
CA GLU A 236 -22.87 2.01 22.67
C GLU A 236 -23.61 0.66 22.72
N THR A 237 -23.54 -0.17 21.65
CA THR A 237 -24.19 -1.48 21.57
C THR A 237 -23.20 -2.63 21.52
N SER A 238 -23.52 -3.74 22.19
CA SER A 238 -22.76 -5.00 22.12
C SER A 238 -23.16 -5.87 20.90
N SER A 239 -24.15 -5.44 20.10
CA SER A 239 -24.61 -6.21 18.94
C SER A 239 -23.69 -6.02 17.74
N ASN A 240 -22.88 -7.04 17.52
CA ASN A 240 -22.01 -7.26 16.36
C ASN A 240 -22.70 -7.05 14.99
N ILE A 241 -24.00 -7.35 14.87
CA ILE A 241 -24.77 -7.13 13.63
C ILE A 241 -25.03 -5.63 13.39
N VAL A 242 -25.45 -4.90 14.42
CA VAL A 242 -25.76 -3.46 14.35
C VAL A 242 -24.51 -2.67 13.99
N VAL A 243 -23.38 -3.04 14.59
CA VAL A 243 -22.05 -2.48 14.29
C VAL A 243 -21.72 -2.59 12.81
N ASN A 244 -21.85 -3.77 12.21
CA ASN A 244 -21.47 -3.98 10.82
C ASN A 244 -22.36 -3.24 9.84
N ILE A 245 -23.65 -3.12 10.14
CA ILE A 245 -24.57 -2.32 9.32
C ILE A 245 -24.13 -0.86 9.35
N ALA A 246 -23.76 -0.32 10.53
CA ALA A 246 -23.28 1.05 10.66
C ALA A 246 -21.96 1.28 9.90
N VAL A 247 -20.98 0.36 10.04
CA VAL A 247 -19.69 0.44 9.32
C VAL A 247 -19.90 0.45 7.80
N ARG A 248 -20.75 -0.43 7.27
CA ARG A 248 -21.06 -0.48 5.83
C ARG A 248 -21.84 0.74 5.36
N GLY A 249 -22.78 1.22 6.18
CA GLY A 249 -23.51 2.46 5.91
C GLY A 249 -22.56 3.65 5.82
N ALA A 250 -21.61 3.76 6.76
CA ALA A 250 -20.58 4.78 6.77
C ALA A 250 -19.63 4.67 5.56
N ASP A 251 -19.09 3.48 5.25
CA ASP A 251 -18.22 3.28 4.07
C ASP A 251 -18.92 3.72 2.78
N ARG A 252 -20.19 3.33 2.60
CA ARG A 252 -20.96 3.67 1.39
C ARG A 252 -21.28 5.16 1.33
N ALA A 253 -21.70 5.76 2.44
CA ALA A 253 -22.12 7.16 2.48
C ALA A 253 -20.94 8.14 2.40
N LEU A 254 -19.76 7.72 2.86
CA LEU A 254 -18.57 8.56 3.01
C LEU A 254 -17.43 8.10 2.09
N LYS A 255 -17.76 7.33 1.03
CA LYS A 255 -16.80 6.91 0.03
C LYS A 255 -16.19 8.14 -0.64
N VAL A 256 -14.86 8.24 -0.57
CA VAL A 256 -14.09 9.26 -1.29
C VAL A 256 -13.64 8.67 -2.62
N ASP A 257 -13.69 9.45 -3.69
CA ASP A 257 -13.09 9.07 -4.98
C ASP A 257 -11.59 9.38 -4.96
N ASP A 258 -10.78 8.33 -4.83
CA ASP A 258 -9.32 8.43 -4.77
C ASP A 258 -8.66 8.74 -6.12
N LYS A 259 -9.38 8.51 -7.23
CA LYS A 259 -8.79 8.53 -8.58
C LYS A 259 -8.05 9.84 -8.89
N PRO A 260 -8.60 11.04 -8.62
CA PRO A 260 -7.89 12.29 -8.91
C PRO A 260 -6.56 12.42 -8.16
N ALA A 261 -6.48 11.94 -6.92
CA ALA A 261 -5.26 11.98 -6.13
C ALA A 261 -4.26 10.91 -6.58
N PHE A 262 -4.73 9.71 -6.92
CA PHE A 262 -3.88 8.64 -7.43
C PHE A 262 -3.22 9.05 -8.76
N ASP A 263 -4.01 9.55 -9.72
CA ASP A 263 -3.50 10.05 -11.00
C ASP A 263 -2.52 11.21 -10.79
N GLY A 264 -2.82 12.11 -9.83
CA GLY A 264 -1.93 13.21 -9.49
C GLY A 264 -0.58 12.75 -8.91
N ILE A 265 -0.59 11.74 -8.04
CA ILE A 265 0.63 11.15 -7.47
C ILE A 265 1.45 10.45 -8.55
N ALA A 266 0.82 9.68 -9.44
CA ALA A 266 1.49 9.02 -10.56
C ALA A 266 2.22 10.05 -11.44
N LEU A 267 1.54 11.13 -11.81
CA LEU A 267 2.12 12.23 -12.57
C LEU A 267 3.31 12.88 -11.85
N LEU A 268 3.22 13.11 -10.54
CA LEU A 268 4.31 13.70 -9.74
C LEU A 268 5.53 12.77 -9.61
N LEU A 269 5.32 11.45 -9.65
CA LEU A 269 6.38 10.44 -9.66
C LEU A 269 6.92 10.14 -11.06
N GLY A 270 6.30 10.67 -12.11
CA GLY A 270 6.66 10.38 -13.51
C GLY A 270 6.29 8.97 -13.94
N ARG A 271 5.13 8.46 -13.51
CA ARG A 271 4.62 7.12 -13.81
C ARG A 271 3.28 7.18 -14.54
#